data_AF-A0A3A4NRD7-F1
#
_entry.id   AF-A0A3A4NRD7-F1
#
_cell.length_a   1.000
_cell.length_b   1.000
_cell.length_c   1.000
_cell.angle_alpha   90.00
_cell.angle_beta   90.00
_cell.angle_gamma   90.00
#
_symmetry.space_group_name_H-M   'P 1'
#
loop_
_entity.id
_entity.type
_entity.pdbx_description
1 polymer ?
#
loop_
_entity_poly.entity_id
_entity_poly.type
_entity_poly.pdbx_seq_one_letter_code
_entity_poly.pdbx_strand_id
1 'polypeptide(L)'
;MAKPSTRRRSNMKRLYVPVLLALAAAISAASPGSADTYYVPDDFVTIQAALDAAANGDEIIVRDGTHAGTDLTFAGKALTLRSENGPSACIIEGAESGWVFRFGNESSDSILDGFTITHGPAGGIVCMSYSSLAITNCIVTGNGGEMAGFGGGIYCSYSDPTITNCVITDNSLGAFGDGGGIMCWSASPTIANCVISGNSVGYMGAGGGIHCYYYSSPVITNCTITGNSATDNGGGGGIYSMNSTPVITNCTISGNSSHFAGGGLHFEGAAGLETLINCIVWGNETALDVGNEIYIGTYGHVLTVGSTDVRDRLGFDDVYVDPLAILNWLEGNINADPLFVGAGDFHLTAGSPCVDSGAAAAIDDDIDGDPRPRGAGFDMGSDEFYEVSMRLVPDADEASRGGSLGYDVTVTNHTDVVQTFEYWTMVRLPNGSMYPPSGALFGPHTVNLPPFASGSAHLSHAIPVIAPLGMYTYNAYIGPNPPLPTNERHFDFEVAP
;
A
#
# COMPACT_ATOMS: atom_id res chain seq x y z
N MET A 1 86.34 -11.30 -38.55
CA MET A 1 86.02 -10.88 -39.94
C MET A 1 84.82 -11.68 -40.43
N ALA A 2 83.93 -11.04 -41.21
CA ALA A 2 82.91 -11.60 -42.13
C ALA A 2 81.84 -12.65 -41.66
N LYS A 3 80.57 -12.22 -41.80
CA LYS A 3 79.30 -12.97 -42.00
C LYS A 3 79.36 -13.92 -43.24
N PRO A 4 78.42 -14.90 -43.51
CA PRO A 4 76.93 -14.81 -43.52
C PRO A 4 76.16 -16.12 -43.12
N SER A 5 74.81 -16.31 -43.23
CA SER A 5 73.63 -15.44 -43.00
C SER A 5 72.28 -16.23 -42.95
N THR A 6 71.36 -15.85 -42.04
CA THR A 6 69.86 -15.89 -42.14
C THR A 6 69.06 -17.14 -42.59
N ARG A 7 68.13 -17.59 -41.73
CA ARG A 7 66.71 -17.95 -42.03
C ARG A 7 65.90 -17.85 -40.71
N ARG A 8 65.19 -16.74 -40.44
CA ARG A 8 63.77 -16.42 -40.71
C ARG A 8 62.72 -17.34 -40.04
N ARG A 9 61.92 -16.75 -39.14
CA ARG A 9 60.65 -17.28 -38.57
C ARG A 9 59.50 -17.06 -39.56
N SER A 10 58.50 -17.96 -39.58
CA SER A 10 57.09 -17.60 -39.86
C SER A 10 56.10 -18.71 -39.45
N ASN A 11 55.42 -18.47 -38.33
CA ASN A 11 54.09 -18.94 -37.90
C ASN A 11 53.48 -20.20 -38.57
N MET A 12 53.55 -21.34 -37.88
CA MET A 12 52.60 -22.45 -38.07
C MET A 12 51.21 -22.03 -37.55
N LYS A 13 50.22 -21.93 -38.45
CA LYS A 13 48.81 -21.93 -38.05
C LYS A 13 48.43 -23.36 -37.62
N ARG A 14 48.11 -23.56 -36.33
CA ARG A 14 47.53 -24.82 -35.85
C ARG A 14 46.09 -24.93 -36.32
N LEU A 15 45.73 -26.10 -36.83
CA LEU A 15 44.39 -26.46 -37.25
C LEU A 15 43.52 -26.65 -36.00
N TYR A 16 42.61 -25.71 -35.73
CA TYR A 16 41.52 -25.91 -34.75
C TYR A 16 40.26 -26.29 -35.53
N VAL A 17 39.72 -27.47 -35.22
CA VAL A 17 38.39 -27.91 -35.66
C VAL A 17 37.46 -27.74 -34.46
N PRO A 18 36.51 -26.79 -34.47
CA PRO A 18 35.38 -26.82 -33.55
C PRO A 18 34.33 -27.78 -34.10
N VAL A 19 34.00 -28.80 -33.32
CA VAL A 19 32.85 -29.69 -33.58
C VAL A 19 31.59 -28.89 -33.31
N LEU A 20 30.90 -28.45 -34.37
CA LEU A 20 29.55 -27.90 -34.29
C LEU A 20 28.56 -29.05 -34.11
N LEU A 21 28.29 -29.40 -32.85
CA LEU A 21 27.15 -30.25 -32.50
C LEU A 21 25.89 -29.39 -32.60
N ALA A 22 25.15 -29.52 -33.71
CA ALA A 22 23.84 -28.91 -33.86
C ALA A 22 22.82 -29.66 -32.99
N LEU A 23 22.73 -29.32 -31.71
CA LEU A 23 21.61 -29.73 -30.88
C LEU A 23 20.42 -28.82 -31.20
N ALA A 24 19.62 -29.23 -32.19
CA ALA A 24 18.33 -28.61 -32.47
C ALA A 24 17.36 -28.96 -31.34
N ALA A 25 17.47 -28.25 -30.21
CA ALA A 25 16.37 -28.14 -29.28
C ALA A 25 15.27 -27.36 -30.00
N ALA A 26 14.29 -28.08 -30.55
CA ALA A 26 13.02 -27.50 -30.92
C ALA A 26 12.31 -27.10 -29.62
N ILE A 27 12.72 -25.96 -29.06
CA ILE A 27 11.81 -25.15 -28.24
C ILE A 27 10.69 -24.81 -29.21
N SER A 28 9.58 -25.54 -29.10
CA SER A 28 8.31 -24.96 -29.49
C SER A 28 8.16 -23.73 -28.63
N ALA A 29 8.49 -22.57 -29.19
CA ALA A 29 7.77 -21.37 -28.82
C ALA A 29 6.31 -21.72 -29.10
N ALA A 30 5.61 -22.15 -28.05
CA ALA A 30 4.19 -21.90 -28.02
C ALA A 30 4.06 -20.42 -28.36
N SER A 31 3.28 -20.11 -29.40
CA SER A 31 2.64 -18.80 -29.43
C SER A 31 2.11 -18.56 -28.02
N PRO A 32 2.31 -17.38 -27.40
CA PRO A 32 1.64 -17.10 -26.14
C PRO A 32 0.18 -17.48 -26.36
N GLY A 33 -0.33 -18.38 -25.51
CA GLY A 33 -1.76 -18.63 -25.51
C GLY A 33 -2.46 -17.30 -25.36
N SER A 34 -3.69 -17.19 -25.85
CA SER A 34 -4.54 -16.20 -25.18
C SER A 34 -4.50 -16.57 -23.70
N ALA A 35 -4.26 -15.58 -22.84
CA ALA A 35 -4.63 -15.77 -21.44
C ALA A 35 -6.12 -16.15 -21.44
N ASP A 36 -6.44 -17.25 -20.78
CA ASP A 36 -7.83 -17.63 -20.55
C ASP A 36 -8.32 -16.92 -19.27
N THR A 37 -9.56 -16.43 -19.29
CA THR A 37 -10.22 -15.83 -18.12
C THR A 37 -11.27 -16.81 -17.61
N TYR A 38 -11.21 -17.13 -16.32
CA TYR A 38 -12.14 -18.04 -15.63
C TYR A 38 -12.95 -17.30 -14.58
N TYR A 39 -14.23 -17.60 -14.47
CA TYR A 39 -15.14 -16.99 -13.49
C TYR A 39 -15.49 -17.97 -12.37
N VAL A 40 -15.43 -17.51 -11.12
CA VAL A 40 -15.79 -18.29 -9.93
C VAL A 40 -17.01 -17.63 -9.27
N PRO A 41 -18.15 -18.34 -9.09
CA PRO A 41 -18.30 -19.80 -9.14
C PRO A 41 -18.77 -20.38 -10.49
N ASP A 42 -18.81 -19.60 -11.57
CA ASP A 42 -19.50 -19.96 -12.82
C ASP A 42 -18.85 -21.13 -13.59
N ASP A 43 -17.53 -21.04 -13.83
CA ASP A 43 -16.75 -22.08 -14.52
C ASP A 43 -16.23 -23.14 -13.54
N PHE A 44 -15.92 -22.72 -12.31
CA PHE A 44 -15.40 -23.56 -11.23
C PHE A 44 -16.11 -23.27 -9.91
N VAL A 45 -16.56 -24.34 -9.23
CA VAL A 45 -17.28 -24.25 -7.95
C VAL A 45 -16.45 -23.59 -6.83
N THR A 46 -15.13 -23.63 -6.90
CA THR A 46 -14.24 -23.04 -5.88
C THR A 46 -13.05 -22.32 -6.51
N ILE A 47 -12.51 -21.32 -5.80
CA ILE A 47 -11.34 -20.55 -6.21
C ILE A 47 -10.14 -21.46 -6.46
N GLN A 48 -9.83 -22.39 -5.55
CA GLN A 48 -8.70 -23.30 -5.74
C GLN A 48 -8.87 -24.22 -6.96
N ALA A 49 -10.10 -24.60 -7.34
CA ALA A 49 -10.31 -25.41 -8.54
C ALA A 49 -10.02 -24.64 -9.84
N ALA A 50 -10.34 -23.33 -9.89
CA ALA A 50 -9.93 -22.46 -10.98
C ALA A 50 -8.41 -22.25 -10.98
N LEU A 51 -7.83 -21.91 -9.81
CA LEU A 51 -6.38 -21.74 -9.64
C LEU A 51 -5.61 -22.99 -10.06
N ASP A 52 -6.07 -24.19 -9.73
CA ASP A 52 -5.43 -25.46 -10.10
C ASP A 52 -5.43 -25.68 -11.62
N ALA A 53 -6.55 -25.36 -12.28
CA ALA A 53 -6.75 -25.56 -13.71
C ALA A 53 -6.00 -24.55 -14.59
N ALA A 54 -5.86 -23.30 -14.12
CA ALA A 54 -5.25 -22.19 -14.85
C ALA A 54 -3.76 -22.41 -15.20
N ALA A 55 -3.32 -21.86 -16.32
CA ALA A 55 -1.94 -21.82 -16.79
C ALA A 55 -1.30 -20.43 -16.54
N ASN A 56 0.03 -20.34 -16.66
CA ASN A 56 0.73 -19.06 -16.51
C ASN A 56 0.23 -18.02 -17.53
N GLY A 57 -0.21 -16.86 -17.02
CA GLY A 57 -0.79 -15.75 -17.78
C GLY A 57 -2.31 -15.66 -17.65
N ASP A 58 -2.99 -16.69 -17.15
CA ASP A 58 -4.45 -16.73 -17.03
C ASP A 58 -4.97 -15.83 -15.90
N GLU A 59 -6.24 -15.42 -16.04
CA GLU A 59 -6.98 -14.57 -15.11
C GLU A 59 -8.12 -15.37 -14.45
N ILE A 60 -8.31 -15.19 -13.15
CA ILE A 60 -9.42 -15.74 -12.38
C ILE A 60 -10.18 -14.56 -11.76
N ILE A 61 -11.43 -14.38 -12.18
CA ILE A 61 -12.35 -13.35 -11.67
C ILE A 61 -13.32 -14.01 -10.70
N VAL A 62 -13.37 -13.51 -9.47
CA VAL A 62 -14.27 -14.03 -8.43
C VAL A 62 -15.47 -13.09 -8.30
N ARG A 63 -16.67 -13.62 -8.56
CA ARG A 63 -17.96 -12.91 -8.43
C ARG A 63 -18.18 -12.45 -6.99
N ASP A 64 -18.99 -11.42 -6.82
CA ASP A 64 -19.34 -10.87 -5.51
C ASP A 64 -19.93 -11.88 -4.51
N GLY A 65 -19.74 -11.58 -3.23
CA GLY A 65 -20.20 -12.38 -2.09
C GLY A 65 -19.06 -12.94 -1.24
N THR A 66 -19.42 -13.84 -0.31
CA THR A 66 -18.47 -14.49 0.60
C THR A 66 -18.08 -15.88 0.09
N HIS A 67 -16.78 -16.09 -0.09
CA HIS A 67 -16.18 -17.34 -0.54
C HIS A 67 -15.26 -17.90 0.54
N ALA A 68 -15.25 -19.22 0.73
CA ALA A 68 -14.35 -19.86 1.68
C ALA A 68 -12.91 -19.90 1.11
N GLY A 69 -11.94 -19.42 1.88
CA GLY A 69 -10.51 -19.52 1.61
C GLY A 69 -9.77 -20.27 2.71
N THR A 70 -8.89 -21.20 2.34
CA THR A 70 -8.01 -21.88 3.29
C THR A 70 -6.76 -22.35 2.56
N ASP A 71 -5.59 -21.80 2.92
CA ASP A 71 -4.31 -22.00 2.25
C ASP A 71 -4.41 -21.88 0.70
N LEU A 72 -5.25 -20.96 0.20
CA LEU A 72 -5.42 -20.73 -1.25
C LEU A 72 -4.08 -20.36 -1.90
N THR A 73 -3.73 -21.02 -3.00
CA THR A 73 -2.38 -20.93 -3.57
C THR A 73 -2.36 -20.97 -5.09
N PHE A 74 -1.45 -20.20 -5.69
CA PHE A 74 -1.16 -20.27 -7.13
C PHE A 74 -0.17 -21.40 -7.46
N ALA A 75 0.42 -22.05 -6.44
CA ALA A 75 1.47 -23.06 -6.58
C ALA A 75 2.67 -22.59 -7.42
N GLY A 76 3.08 -21.33 -7.27
CA GLY A 76 4.17 -20.71 -8.04
C GLY A 76 3.85 -20.39 -9.51
N LYS A 77 2.57 -20.44 -9.91
CA LYS A 77 2.13 -20.00 -11.25
C LYS A 77 1.96 -18.48 -11.29
N ALA A 78 2.30 -17.90 -12.45
CA ALA A 78 2.05 -16.49 -12.75
C ALA A 78 0.57 -16.34 -13.13
N LEU A 79 -0.27 -15.97 -12.17
CA LEU A 79 -1.73 -15.83 -12.33
C LEU A 79 -2.20 -14.47 -11.83
N THR A 80 -3.26 -13.95 -12.44
CA THR A 80 -4.06 -12.86 -11.84
C THR A 80 -5.29 -13.48 -11.18
N LEU A 81 -5.42 -13.35 -9.87
CA LEU A 81 -6.67 -13.61 -9.15
C LEU A 81 -7.21 -12.26 -8.67
N ARG A 82 -8.41 -11.89 -9.11
CA ARG A 82 -9.04 -10.64 -8.70
C ARG A 82 -10.52 -10.80 -8.37
N SER A 83 -11.03 -9.90 -7.53
CA SER A 83 -12.47 -9.67 -7.41
C SER A 83 -13.05 -9.19 -8.74
N GLU A 84 -14.35 -9.42 -8.92
CA GLU A 84 -15.15 -8.69 -9.90
C GLU A 84 -15.22 -7.20 -9.51
N ASN A 85 -15.89 -6.88 -8.40
CA ASN A 85 -16.31 -5.51 -8.04
C ASN A 85 -15.60 -4.94 -6.79
N GLY A 86 -14.31 -5.27 -6.62
CA GLY A 86 -13.47 -4.75 -5.54
C GLY A 86 -13.72 -5.36 -4.14
N PRO A 87 -12.94 -4.91 -3.14
CA PRO A 87 -12.82 -5.60 -1.85
C PRO A 87 -14.07 -5.48 -0.99
N SER A 88 -14.88 -4.42 -1.17
CA SER A 88 -16.17 -4.27 -0.47
C SER A 88 -17.23 -5.27 -0.94
N ALA A 89 -17.09 -5.84 -2.14
CA ALA A 89 -18.08 -6.73 -2.74
C ALA A 89 -17.67 -8.21 -2.68
N CYS A 90 -16.38 -8.52 -2.75
CA CYS A 90 -15.85 -9.88 -2.67
C CYS A 90 -15.04 -10.15 -1.37
N ILE A 91 -15.55 -11.06 -0.54
CA ILE A 91 -14.97 -11.44 0.75
C ILE A 91 -14.44 -12.88 0.65
N ILE A 92 -13.17 -13.09 0.99
CA ILE A 92 -12.56 -14.40 1.18
C ILE A 92 -12.41 -14.66 2.69
N GLU A 93 -13.20 -15.60 3.21
CA GLU A 93 -13.30 -15.91 4.63
C GLU A 93 -12.55 -17.20 4.98
N GLY A 94 -11.69 -17.12 6.01
CA GLY A 94 -10.90 -18.21 6.55
C GLY A 94 -11.74 -19.33 7.19
N ALA A 95 -11.18 -20.54 7.23
CA ALA A 95 -11.74 -21.67 7.98
C ALA A 95 -11.19 -21.75 9.42
N GLU A 96 -11.59 -22.78 10.18
CA GLU A 96 -11.17 -23.02 11.57
C GLU A 96 -9.64 -23.20 11.80
N SER A 97 -8.84 -23.26 10.73
CA SER A 97 -7.38 -23.37 10.81
C SER A 97 -6.69 -22.96 9.50
N GLY A 98 -5.44 -22.51 9.59
CA GLY A 98 -4.61 -22.18 8.42
C GLY A 98 -4.62 -20.69 8.09
N TRP A 99 -4.05 -20.36 6.94
CA TRP A 99 -4.08 -19.00 6.37
C TRP A 99 -5.27 -18.89 5.42
N VAL A 100 -5.66 -17.67 5.04
CA VAL A 100 -6.60 -17.53 3.91
C VAL A 100 -5.87 -17.79 2.59
N PHE A 101 -4.73 -17.11 2.39
CA PHE A 101 -3.85 -17.26 1.22
C PHE A 101 -2.43 -17.70 1.60
N ARG A 102 -1.85 -18.55 0.76
CA ARG A 102 -0.52 -19.14 0.94
C ARG A 102 0.27 -19.18 -0.36
N PHE A 103 1.22 -18.26 -0.49
CA PHE A 103 2.06 -18.07 -1.65
C PHE A 103 3.45 -18.71 -1.44
N GLY A 104 3.94 -19.40 -2.47
CA GLY A 104 5.28 -19.96 -2.54
C GLY A 104 5.86 -19.99 -3.96
N ASN A 105 6.94 -19.24 -4.20
CA ASN A 105 7.72 -19.15 -5.46
C ASN A 105 7.01 -18.44 -6.63
N GLU A 106 5.96 -17.65 -6.40
CA GLU A 106 5.31 -16.80 -7.41
C GLU A 106 6.21 -15.65 -7.86
N SER A 107 6.19 -15.31 -9.14
CA SER A 107 6.87 -14.12 -9.68
C SER A 107 6.04 -12.86 -9.48
N SER A 108 6.65 -11.69 -9.74
CA SER A 108 5.99 -10.38 -9.81
C SER A 108 4.94 -10.25 -10.92
N ASP A 109 4.81 -11.25 -11.80
CA ASP A 109 3.72 -11.33 -12.79
C ASP A 109 2.43 -11.93 -12.18
N SER A 110 2.50 -12.33 -10.90
CA SER A 110 1.37 -12.89 -10.15
C SER A 110 0.71 -11.78 -9.34
N ILE A 111 -0.62 -11.72 -9.38
CA ILE A 111 -1.41 -10.61 -8.81
C ILE A 111 -2.55 -11.20 -7.96
N LEU A 112 -2.68 -10.71 -6.74
CA LEU A 112 -3.87 -10.86 -5.89
C LEU A 112 -4.49 -9.48 -5.71
N ASP A 113 -5.70 -9.27 -6.26
CA ASP A 113 -6.30 -7.94 -6.37
C ASP A 113 -7.73 -7.85 -5.84
N GLY A 114 -8.03 -6.80 -5.08
CA GLY A 114 -9.41 -6.39 -4.80
C GLY A 114 -10.22 -7.26 -3.82
N PHE A 115 -9.60 -7.97 -2.87
CA PHE A 115 -10.35 -8.82 -1.92
C PHE A 115 -10.43 -8.24 -0.51
N THR A 116 -11.57 -8.38 0.17
CA THR A 116 -11.56 -8.47 1.65
C THR A 116 -11.09 -9.87 2.05
N ILE A 117 -10.09 -9.96 2.91
CA ILE A 117 -9.43 -11.20 3.34
C ILE A 117 -9.51 -11.26 4.86
N THR A 118 -10.26 -12.21 5.40
CA THR A 118 -10.66 -12.18 6.82
C THR A 118 -10.75 -13.55 7.49
N HIS A 119 -10.75 -13.55 8.83
CA HIS A 119 -10.90 -14.71 9.70
C HIS A 119 -9.91 -15.87 9.47
N GLY A 120 -8.72 -15.62 8.90
CA GLY A 120 -7.62 -16.60 8.82
C GLY A 120 -6.92 -16.78 10.17
N PRO A 121 -7.02 -17.93 10.88
CA PRO A 121 -6.54 -18.03 12.27
C PRO A 121 -5.02 -18.10 12.42
N ALA A 122 -4.29 -18.52 11.38
CA ALA A 122 -2.83 -18.39 11.34
C ALA A 122 -2.38 -17.00 10.83
N GLY A 123 -3.27 -16.31 10.11
CA GLY A 123 -3.10 -14.99 9.51
C GLY A 123 -3.83 -14.90 8.16
N GLY A 124 -3.92 -13.71 7.59
CA GLY A 124 -4.62 -13.47 6.32
C GLY A 124 -3.86 -14.05 5.12
N ILE A 125 -2.65 -13.53 4.89
CA ILE A 125 -1.80 -13.88 3.75
C ILE A 125 -0.42 -14.31 4.26
N VAL A 126 0.14 -15.39 3.71
CA VAL A 126 1.56 -15.72 3.91
C VAL A 126 2.31 -15.88 2.58
N CYS A 127 3.44 -15.20 2.48
CA CYS A 127 4.37 -15.24 1.36
C CYS A 127 5.66 -15.93 1.81
N MET A 128 5.96 -17.10 1.22
CA MET A 128 7.16 -17.88 1.53
C MET A 128 7.97 -18.20 0.28
N SER A 129 9.18 -18.74 0.47
CA SER A 129 9.97 -19.38 -0.60
C SER A 129 10.24 -18.47 -1.80
N TYR A 130 10.74 -17.26 -1.55
CA TYR A 130 11.10 -16.28 -2.58
C TYR A 130 9.93 -15.86 -3.48
N SER A 131 8.72 -15.81 -2.92
CA SER A 131 7.56 -15.21 -3.61
C SER A 131 7.74 -13.70 -3.73
N SER A 132 7.40 -13.13 -4.88
CA SER A 132 7.47 -11.68 -5.13
C SER A 132 6.20 -11.13 -5.79
N LEU A 133 5.04 -11.75 -5.51
CA LEU A 133 3.75 -11.34 -6.10
C LEU A 133 3.36 -9.90 -5.76
N ALA A 134 2.45 -9.35 -6.54
CA ALA A 134 1.72 -8.14 -6.19
C ALA A 134 0.46 -8.48 -5.38
N ILE A 135 0.25 -7.77 -4.27
CA ILE A 135 -0.96 -7.78 -3.45
C ILE A 135 -1.51 -6.36 -3.52
N THR A 136 -2.65 -6.18 -4.18
CA THR A 136 -3.17 -4.87 -4.57
C THR A 136 -4.62 -4.68 -4.14
N ASN A 137 -4.99 -3.45 -3.77
CA ASN A 137 -6.38 -3.04 -3.52
C ASN A 137 -7.16 -3.96 -2.54
N CYS A 138 -6.47 -4.65 -1.62
CA CYS A 138 -7.06 -5.62 -0.70
C CYS A 138 -7.36 -5.00 0.68
N ILE A 139 -8.41 -5.50 1.34
CA ILE A 139 -8.71 -5.22 2.75
C ILE A 139 -8.38 -6.48 3.58
N VAL A 140 -7.21 -6.51 4.22
CA VAL A 140 -6.79 -7.63 5.07
C VAL A 140 -7.19 -7.33 6.51
N THR A 141 -8.23 -8.00 7.04
CA THR A 141 -8.83 -7.61 8.33
C THR A 141 -9.35 -8.77 9.19
N GLY A 142 -9.27 -8.64 10.52
CA GLY A 142 -9.82 -9.64 11.44
C GLY A 142 -9.12 -11.01 11.37
N ASN A 143 -7.85 -11.03 10.98
CA ASN A 143 -7.03 -12.25 10.90
C ASN A 143 -6.08 -12.39 12.10
N GLY A 144 -5.54 -13.60 12.27
CA GLY A 144 -4.72 -14.00 13.41
C GLY A 144 -5.54 -14.76 14.46
N GLY A 145 -4.91 -15.10 15.60
CA GLY A 145 -5.52 -15.95 16.60
C GLY A 145 -4.82 -15.90 17.96
N GLU A 146 -5.43 -16.55 18.97
CA GLU A 146 -4.99 -16.47 20.39
C GLU A 146 -3.61 -17.10 20.68
N MET A 147 -3.03 -17.85 19.73
CA MET A 147 -1.73 -18.50 19.86
C MET A 147 -0.61 -17.69 19.19
N ALA A 148 0.63 -17.97 19.60
CA ALA A 148 1.83 -17.40 19.00
C ALA A 148 1.86 -17.64 17.47
N GLY A 149 2.13 -16.57 16.73
CA GLY A 149 2.12 -16.54 15.27
C GLY A 149 2.96 -15.39 14.72
N PHE A 150 2.98 -15.25 13.40
CA PHE A 150 3.76 -14.23 12.69
C PHE A 150 2.86 -13.59 11.64
N GLY A 151 2.81 -12.27 11.52
CA GLY A 151 2.07 -11.58 10.45
C GLY A 151 0.56 -11.86 10.48
N GLY A 152 -0.14 -11.31 11.48
CA GLY A 152 -1.58 -11.52 11.65
C GLY A 152 -2.38 -11.16 10.39
N GLY A 153 -2.09 -10.01 9.78
CA GLY A 153 -2.56 -9.69 8.43
C GLY A 153 -1.74 -10.39 7.35
N ILE A 154 -0.46 -10.01 7.21
CA ILE A 154 0.45 -10.49 6.17
C ILE A 154 1.79 -10.94 6.77
N TYR A 155 2.22 -12.16 6.46
CA TYR A 155 3.56 -12.66 6.81
C TYR A 155 4.44 -12.84 5.56
N CYS A 156 5.52 -12.07 5.47
CA CYS A 156 6.58 -12.22 4.47
C CYS A 156 7.79 -12.95 5.09
N SER A 157 8.12 -14.13 4.55
CA SER A 157 9.24 -14.95 5.01
C SER A 157 10.16 -15.31 3.84
N TYR A 158 11.39 -14.79 3.83
CA TYR A 158 12.33 -14.95 2.71
C TYR A 158 11.69 -14.64 1.34
N SER A 159 10.84 -13.61 1.30
CA SER A 159 9.94 -13.27 0.19
C SER A 159 9.70 -11.78 0.17
N ASP A 160 9.70 -11.18 -1.02
CA ASP A 160 9.71 -9.73 -1.23
C ASP A 160 8.49 -9.31 -2.09
N PRO A 161 7.24 -9.50 -1.60
CA PRO A 161 6.05 -9.07 -2.34
C PRO A 161 5.96 -7.55 -2.43
N THR A 162 5.18 -7.09 -3.41
CA THR A 162 4.76 -5.69 -3.52
C THR A 162 3.34 -5.57 -2.96
N ILE A 163 3.16 -4.77 -1.91
CA ILE A 163 1.90 -4.57 -1.19
C ILE A 163 1.50 -3.11 -1.43
N THR A 164 0.45 -2.88 -2.22
CA THR A 164 0.04 -1.52 -2.60
C THR A 164 -1.45 -1.27 -2.52
N ASN A 165 -1.85 -0.05 -2.16
CA ASN A 165 -3.26 0.37 -2.05
C ASN A 165 -4.08 -0.54 -1.11
N CYS A 166 -3.44 -1.13 -0.10
CA CYS A 166 -4.09 -2.09 0.80
C CYS A 166 -4.50 -1.45 2.13
N VAL A 167 -5.62 -1.91 2.68
CA VAL A 167 -6.05 -1.61 4.05
C VAL A 167 -5.79 -2.85 4.90
N ILE A 168 -4.86 -2.76 5.85
CA ILE A 168 -4.47 -3.86 6.72
C ILE A 168 -4.90 -3.46 8.13
N THR A 169 -6.08 -3.92 8.55
CA THR A 169 -6.74 -3.38 9.75
C THR A 169 -7.28 -4.43 10.71
N ASP A 170 -7.18 -4.19 12.01
CA ASP A 170 -7.79 -5.03 13.05
C ASP A 170 -7.34 -6.51 13.03
N ASN A 171 -6.12 -6.77 12.52
CA ASN A 171 -5.50 -8.10 12.62
C ASN A 171 -4.80 -8.24 13.98
N SER A 172 -4.97 -9.37 14.66
CA SER A 172 -4.53 -9.55 16.04
C SER A 172 -3.89 -10.92 16.28
N LEU A 173 -2.68 -10.91 16.83
CA LEU A 173 -2.00 -12.11 17.31
C LEU A 173 -1.99 -12.16 18.84
N GLY A 174 -2.12 -13.36 19.39
CA GLY A 174 -2.07 -13.61 20.83
C GLY A 174 -0.65 -13.46 21.43
N ALA A 175 -0.43 -14.15 22.55
CA ALA A 175 0.86 -14.10 23.24
C ALA A 175 2.00 -14.65 22.38
N PHE A 176 3.16 -13.97 22.41
CA PHE A 176 4.35 -14.25 21.61
C PHE A 176 4.11 -14.17 20.09
N GLY A 177 3.17 -13.33 19.66
CA GLY A 177 2.93 -13.00 18.25
C GLY A 177 3.77 -11.81 17.76
N ASP A 178 4.24 -11.85 16.52
CA ASP A 178 5.08 -10.80 15.93
C ASP A 178 4.49 -10.27 14.62
N GLY A 179 4.42 -8.94 14.46
CA GLY A 179 3.83 -8.29 13.29
C GLY A 179 2.31 -8.49 13.25
N GLY A 180 1.55 -7.68 14.00
CA GLY A 180 0.09 -7.80 14.04
C GLY A 180 -0.53 -7.56 12.67
N GLY A 181 -0.16 -6.45 12.02
CA GLY A 181 -0.49 -6.17 10.63
C GLY A 181 0.41 -6.92 9.66
N ILE A 182 1.71 -6.59 9.64
CA ILE A 182 2.71 -7.15 8.73
C ILE A 182 3.94 -7.67 9.50
N MET A 183 4.40 -8.88 9.18
CA MET A 183 5.69 -9.42 9.63
C MET A 183 6.64 -9.63 8.46
N CYS A 184 7.84 -9.05 8.54
CA CYS A 184 8.91 -9.19 7.56
C CYS A 184 10.09 -9.96 8.18
N TRP A 185 10.17 -11.28 7.94
CA TRP A 185 11.28 -12.12 8.38
C TRP A 185 12.25 -12.39 7.23
N SER A 186 13.46 -11.82 7.30
CA SER A 186 14.45 -11.87 6.20
C SER A 186 13.83 -11.51 4.85
N ALA A 187 13.01 -10.47 4.87
CA ALA A 187 12.10 -10.09 3.81
C ALA A 187 12.11 -8.55 3.67
N SER A 188 12.18 -8.07 2.44
CA SER A 188 12.22 -6.66 2.10
C SER A 188 11.09 -6.30 1.13
N PRO A 189 9.81 -6.52 1.51
CA PRO A 189 8.69 -6.13 0.68
C PRO A 189 8.67 -4.61 0.42
N THR A 190 8.06 -4.23 -0.69
CA THR A 190 7.67 -2.84 -0.93
C THR A 190 6.25 -2.67 -0.41
N ILE A 191 6.04 -1.71 0.47
CA ILE A 191 4.76 -1.38 1.10
C ILE A 191 4.47 0.08 0.75
N ALA A 192 3.48 0.34 -0.11
CA ALA A 192 3.16 1.70 -0.54
C ALA A 192 1.67 2.00 -0.60
N ASN A 193 1.28 3.25 -0.34
CA ASN A 193 -0.13 3.69 -0.40
C ASN A 193 -1.05 2.84 0.50
N CYS A 194 -0.56 2.40 1.66
CA CYS A 194 -1.26 1.48 2.54
C CYS A 194 -1.75 2.16 3.82
N VAL A 195 -2.95 1.78 4.26
CA VAL A 195 -3.47 2.10 5.60
C VAL A 195 -3.25 0.88 6.47
N ILE A 196 -2.47 1.03 7.55
CA ILE A 196 -2.14 -0.05 8.48
C ILE A 196 -2.63 0.37 9.85
N SER A 197 -3.83 -0.09 10.25
CA SER A 197 -4.57 0.48 11.37
C SER A 197 -5.08 -0.53 12.40
N GLY A 198 -5.06 -0.19 13.69
CA GLY A 198 -5.72 -0.99 14.73
C GLY A 198 -5.19 -2.43 14.92
N ASN A 199 -4.08 -2.80 14.26
CA ASN A 199 -3.52 -4.13 14.38
C ASN A 199 -2.81 -4.30 15.73
N SER A 200 -2.79 -5.51 16.26
CA SER A 200 -2.30 -5.76 17.63
C SER A 200 -1.50 -7.05 17.80
N VAL A 201 -0.56 -7.01 18.74
CA VAL A 201 0.12 -8.20 19.27
C VAL A 201 -0.01 -8.28 20.79
N GLY A 202 -0.22 -9.50 21.27
CA GLY A 202 -0.39 -9.84 22.69
C GLY A 202 0.91 -9.83 23.48
N TYR A 203 0.85 -10.43 24.68
CA TYR A 203 1.95 -10.56 25.64
C TYR A 203 3.29 -10.96 25.00
N MET A 204 4.33 -10.13 25.21
CA MET A 204 5.68 -10.28 24.66
C MET A 204 5.78 -10.31 23.12
N GLY A 205 4.80 -9.77 22.40
CA GLY A 205 4.88 -9.56 20.95
C GLY A 205 5.49 -8.22 20.54
N ALA A 206 6.04 -8.13 19.33
CA ALA A 206 6.60 -6.87 18.80
C ALA A 206 6.02 -6.50 17.43
N GLY A 207 5.95 -5.18 17.16
CA GLY A 207 5.43 -4.62 15.91
C GLY A 207 3.93 -4.81 15.76
N GLY A 208 3.13 -3.95 16.41
CA GLY A 208 1.67 -3.99 16.28
C GLY A 208 1.23 -3.81 14.82
N GLY A 209 1.71 -2.75 14.16
CA GLY A 209 1.50 -2.51 12.73
C GLY A 209 2.45 -3.33 11.87
N ILE A 210 3.76 -3.10 11.97
CA ILE A 210 4.81 -3.76 11.19
C ILE A 210 5.94 -4.25 12.10
N HIS A 211 6.41 -5.48 11.91
CA HIS A 211 7.67 -5.99 12.50
C HIS A 211 8.68 -6.35 11.40
N CYS A 212 9.84 -5.68 11.39
CA CYS A 212 10.98 -5.99 10.53
C CYS A 212 12.03 -6.80 11.32
N TYR A 213 12.27 -8.06 10.96
CA TYR A 213 13.17 -8.95 11.69
C TYR A 213 14.22 -9.66 10.82
N TYR A 214 15.45 -9.70 11.30
CA TYR A 214 16.57 -10.52 10.79
C TYR A 214 16.94 -10.22 9.33
N TYR A 215 17.63 -9.09 9.11
CA TYR A 215 18.09 -8.57 7.81
C TYR A 215 16.96 -8.24 6.84
N SER A 216 15.85 -7.71 7.37
CA SER A 216 14.74 -7.17 6.59
C SER A 216 14.99 -5.70 6.29
N SER A 217 14.82 -5.27 5.04
CA SER A 217 14.99 -3.87 4.62
C SER A 217 13.80 -3.39 3.77
N PRO A 218 12.56 -3.48 4.28
CA PRO A 218 11.38 -3.08 3.51
C PRO A 218 11.40 -1.59 3.19
N VAL A 219 10.81 -1.25 2.05
CA VAL A 219 10.57 0.14 1.64
C VAL A 219 9.11 0.46 1.98
N ILE A 220 8.90 1.43 2.87
CA ILE A 220 7.60 1.84 3.38
C ILE A 220 7.40 3.30 2.93
N THR A 221 6.44 3.51 2.02
CA THR A 221 6.28 4.80 1.35
C THR A 221 4.81 5.21 1.33
N ASN A 222 4.50 6.47 1.62
CA ASN A 222 3.13 6.98 1.47
C ASN A 222 2.10 6.14 2.25
N CYS A 223 2.38 5.85 3.52
CA CYS A 223 1.56 4.95 4.35
C CYS A 223 1.05 5.66 5.60
N THR A 224 -0.18 5.34 5.99
CA THR A 224 -0.82 5.82 7.22
C THR A 224 -0.85 4.67 8.22
N ILE A 225 0.04 4.71 9.22
CA ILE A 225 0.26 3.63 10.19
C ILE A 225 -0.23 4.09 11.56
N THR A 226 -1.45 3.70 11.95
CA THR A 226 -2.15 4.37 13.06
C THR A 226 -2.92 3.46 14.01
N GLY A 227 -2.97 3.81 15.30
CA GLY A 227 -3.76 3.05 16.28
C GLY A 227 -3.30 1.60 16.52
N ASN A 228 -2.16 1.17 16.00
CA ASN A 228 -1.65 -0.18 16.20
C ASN A 228 -1.04 -0.35 17.60
N SER A 229 -1.01 -1.58 18.14
CA SER A 229 -0.60 -1.83 19.52
C SER A 229 0.30 -3.04 19.75
N ALA A 230 1.33 -2.88 20.58
CA ALA A 230 2.18 -3.97 21.07
C ALA A 230 2.09 -4.06 22.61
N THR A 231 1.29 -5.00 23.10
CA THR A 231 0.88 -5.04 24.52
C THR A 231 1.85 -5.82 25.42
N ASP A 232 1.69 -5.70 26.75
CA ASP A 232 2.24 -6.65 27.73
C ASP A 232 3.73 -7.03 27.55
N ASN A 233 4.61 -6.04 27.76
CA ASN A 233 6.06 -6.04 27.49
C ASN A 233 6.47 -5.97 26.01
N GLY A 234 5.52 -5.84 25.09
CA GLY A 234 5.79 -5.56 23.68
C GLY A 234 6.32 -4.14 23.42
N GLY A 235 7.06 -3.99 22.33
CA GLY A 235 7.60 -2.71 21.83
C GLY A 235 7.21 -2.49 20.36
N GLY A 236 7.34 -1.24 19.89
CA GLY A 236 7.02 -0.87 18.50
C GLY A 236 5.53 -1.03 18.19
N GLY A 237 4.71 -0.11 18.67
CA GLY A 237 3.27 -0.12 18.39
C GLY A 237 2.99 0.00 16.89
N GLY A 238 3.55 1.03 16.26
CA GLY A 238 3.50 1.23 14.81
C GLY A 238 4.46 0.30 14.08
N ILE A 239 5.77 0.54 14.23
CA ILE A 239 6.84 -0.27 13.61
C ILE A 239 7.86 -0.71 14.66
N TYR A 240 8.16 -2.01 14.69
CA TYR A 240 9.35 -2.57 15.34
C TYR A 240 10.36 -3.01 14.28
N SER A 241 11.63 -2.70 14.47
CA SER A 241 12.72 -3.14 13.60
C SER A 241 13.87 -3.70 14.44
N MET A 242 14.23 -4.96 14.21
CA MET A 242 15.35 -5.61 14.88
C MET A 242 16.31 -6.27 13.90
N ASN A 243 17.58 -5.89 13.99
CA ASN A 243 18.66 -6.26 13.06
C ASN A 243 18.25 -6.07 11.58
N SER A 244 17.54 -4.99 11.30
CA SER A 244 16.78 -4.72 10.06
C SER A 244 16.81 -3.22 9.75
N THR A 245 16.78 -2.82 8.49
CA THR A 245 16.94 -1.41 8.05
C THR A 245 15.78 -0.95 7.14
N PRO A 246 14.59 -0.69 7.69
CA PRO A 246 13.49 -0.13 6.91
C PRO A 246 13.83 1.27 6.38
N VAL A 247 13.32 1.57 5.19
CA VAL A 247 13.32 2.91 4.59
C VAL A 247 11.90 3.45 4.67
N ILE A 248 11.70 4.51 5.44
CA ILE A 248 10.37 5.08 5.72
C ILE A 248 10.30 6.48 5.09
N THR A 249 9.37 6.69 4.16
CA THR A 249 9.20 8.00 3.49
C THR A 249 7.73 8.38 3.32
N ASN A 250 7.39 9.67 3.45
CA ASN A 250 6.02 10.15 3.24
C ASN A 250 4.97 9.43 4.12
N CYS A 251 5.32 9.04 5.35
CA CYS A 251 4.43 8.26 6.21
C CYS A 251 3.90 9.07 7.37
N THR A 252 2.64 8.86 7.71
CA THR A 252 2.03 9.37 8.95
C THR A 252 1.92 8.22 9.95
N ILE A 253 2.67 8.31 11.05
CA ILE A 253 2.77 7.30 12.11
C ILE A 253 2.19 7.93 13.38
N SER A 254 0.95 7.60 13.73
CA SER A 254 0.22 8.35 14.76
C SER A 254 -0.75 7.52 15.61
N GLY A 255 -0.86 7.84 16.90
CA GLY A 255 -1.76 7.16 17.83
C GLY A 255 -1.45 5.68 18.07
N ASN A 256 -0.28 5.18 17.67
CA ASN A 256 0.15 3.81 17.96
C ASN A 256 0.66 3.72 19.41
N SER A 257 0.57 2.53 20.00
CA SER A 257 0.91 2.31 21.41
C SER A 257 1.77 1.07 21.63
N SER A 258 2.68 1.12 22.60
CA SER A 258 3.32 -0.11 23.09
C SER A 258 3.44 -0.14 24.62
N HIS A 259 3.69 -1.30 25.21
CA HIS A 259 3.93 -1.37 26.64
C HIS A 259 5.31 -0.80 26.96
N PHE A 260 6.35 -1.31 26.30
CA PHE A 260 7.74 -1.14 26.74
C PHE A 260 8.39 0.15 26.26
N ALA A 261 8.58 0.30 24.94
CA ALA A 261 9.26 1.44 24.33
C ALA A 261 8.96 1.50 22.82
N GLY A 262 9.03 2.69 22.22
CA GLY A 262 8.66 2.90 20.82
C GLY A 262 7.16 2.71 20.63
N GLY A 263 6.37 3.76 20.87
CA GLY A 263 4.94 3.75 20.54
C GLY A 263 4.77 3.79 19.03
N GLY A 264 5.39 4.77 18.38
CA GLY A 264 5.46 4.89 16.92
C GLY A 264 6.50 3.95 16.32
N LEU A 265 7.77 4.22 16.58
CA LEU A 265 8.93 3.54 16.00
C LEU A 265 9.86 2.95 17.07
N HIS A 266 10.32 1.71 16.87
CA HIS A 266 11.32 1.04 17.70
C HIS A 266 12.41 0.41 16.83
N PHE A 267 13.69 0.74 17.10
CA PHE A 267 14.86 0.19 16.39
C PHE A 267 15.82 -0.49 17.37
N GLU A 268 16.17 -1.77 17.17
CA GLU A 268 17.06 -2.53 18.07
C GLU A 268 18.06 -3.46 17.34
N GLY A 269 19.27 -3.65 17.90
CA GLY A 269 20.26 -4.61 17.41
C GLY A 269 21.36 -3.99 16.54
N ALA A 270 22.06 -4.81 15.77
CA ALA A 270 23.20 -4.39 14.95
C ALA A 270 22.76 -4.22 13.48
N ALA A 271 21.94 -3.22 13.22
CA ALA A 271 21.50 -2.84 11.87
C ALA A 271 22.26 -1.61 11.34
N GLY A 272 21.98 -1.25 10.08
CA GLY A 272 22.73 -0.26 9.31
C GLY A 272 22.24 1.18 9.47
N LEU A 273 21.68 1.72 8.39
CA LEU A 273 21.27 3.13 8.28
C LEU A 273 19.78 3.18 7.95
N GLU A 274 18.94 3.32 8.97
CA GLU A 274 17.52 3.59 8.81
C GLU A 274 17.30 5.04 8.35
N THR A 275 16.27 5.26 7.53
CA THR A 275 15.89 6.60 7.07
C THR A 275 14.41 6.87 7.32
N LEU A 276 14.13 8.06 7.86
CA LEU A 276 12.79 8.57 8.16
C LEU A 276 12.66 9.98 7.55
N ILE A 277 12.18 10.05 6.31
CA ILE A 277 12.20 11.29 5.51
C ILE A 277 10.79 11.72 5.13
N ASN A 278 10.48 13.00 5.28
CA ASN A 278 9.17 13.56 4.92
C ASN A 278 7.99 12.89 5.65
N CYS A 279 8.15 12.53 6.92
CA CYS A 279 7.14 11.82 7.71
C CYS A 279 6.53 12.71 8.80
N ILE A 280 5.44 12.25 9.40
CA ILE A 280 4.92 12.77 10.67
C ILE A 280 4.93 11.61 11.67
N VAL A 281 5.59 11.79 12.82
CA VAL A 281 5.58 10.85 13.94
C VAL A 281 5.06 11.58 15.18
N TRP A 282 3.76 11.45 15.42
CA TRP A 282 3.06 12.30 16.36
C TRP A 282 2.00 11.54 17.15
N GLY A 283 1.89 11.79 18.45
CA GLY A 283 0.77 11.29 19.23
C GLY A 283 0.84 9.80 19.54
N ASN A 284 1.99 9.14 19.34
CA ASN A 284 2.19 7.77 19.77
C ASN A 284 2.52 7.73 21.29
N GLU A 285 2.29 6.59 21.95
CA GLU A 285 2.40 6.48 23.41
C GLU A 285 3.02 5.15 23.87
N THR A 286 3.63 5.14 25.05
CA THR A 286 4.11 3.91 25.70
C THR A 286 3.71 3.85 27.17
N ALA A 287 3.45 2.66 27.69
CA ALA A 287 3.03 2.51 29.10
C ALA A 287 4.16 2.83 30.11
N LEU A 288 5.40 2.97 29.66
CA LEU A 288 6.57 3.33 30.46
C LEU A 288 7.13 4.74 30.17
N ASP A 289 6.54 5.49 29.23
CA ASP A 289 7.03 6.79 28.74
C ASP A 289 8.50 6.78 28.25
N VAL A 290 8.86 5.80 27.42
CA VAL A 290 10.21 5.63 26.85
C VAL A 290 10.18 5.61 25.32
N GLY A 291 10.67 6.68 24.68
CA GLY A 291 10.71 6.79 23.23
C GLY A 291 9.32 6.69 22.60
N ASN A 292 8.37 7.46 23.12
CA ASN A 292 6.95 7.40 22.73
C ASN A 292 6.76 7.49 21.20
N GLU A 293 7.42 8.45 20.55
CA GLU A 293 7.43 8.55 19.09
C GLU A 293 8.51 7.63 18.49
N ILE A 294 9.73 7.71 19.01
CA ILE A 294 10.90 7.00 18.47
C ILE A 294 11.77 6.46 19.61
N TYR A 295 12.05 5.16 19.57
CA TYR A 295 13.06 4.51 20.40
C TYR A 295 14.20 3.97 19.53
N ILE A 296 15.43 4.38 19.81
CA ILE A 296 16.65 3.87 19.18
C ILE A 296 17.49 3.15 20.23
N GLY A 297 17.50 1.82 20.15
CA GLY A 297 18.14 0.93 21.12
C GLY A 297 19.63 0.69 20.89
N THR A 298 20.18 -0.20 21.72
CA THR A 298 21.61 -0.53 21.79
C THR A 298 22.20 -1.11 20.49
N TYR A 299 23.54 -1.09 20.41
CA TYR A 299 24.43 -1.71 19.41
C TYR A 299 24.78 -0.92 18.13
N GLY A 300 24.71 0.41 18.16
CA GLY A 300 25.29 1.22 17.08
C GLY A 300 24.36 1.55 15.92
N HIS A 301 23.05 1.44 16.15
CA HIS A 301 21.98 1.91 15.25
C HIS A 301 22.23 3.33 14.74
N VAL A 302 21.85 3.59 13.49
CA VAL A 302 22.02 4.91 12.86
C VAL A 302 20.73 5.34 12.17
N LEU A 303 19.82 5.96 12.93
CA LEU A 303 18.64 6.58 12.34
C LEU A 303 19.01 7.93 11.71
N THR A 304 18.56 8.16 10.49
CA THR A 304 18.66 9.46 9.81
C THR A 304 17.26 10.04 9.57
N VAL A 305 17.01 11.21 10.16
CA VAL A 305 15.70 11.88 10.13
C VAL A 305 15.84 13.23 9.42
N GLY A 306 15.00 13.52 8.42
CA GLY A 306 15.07 14.75 7.64
C GLY A 306 13.72 15.19 7.05
N SER A 307 13.41 16.49 7.12
CA SER A 307 12.11 17.05 6.76
C SER A 307 10.91 16.33 7.39
N THR A 308 11.05 15.87 8.64
CA THR A 308 10.04 15.09 9.36
C THR A 308 9.57 15.84 10.60
N ASP A 309 8.25 15.88 10.84
CA ASP A 309 7.68 16.35 12.10
C ASP A 309 7.74 15.20 13.13
N VAL A 310 8.36 15.45 14.27
CA VAL A 310 8.41 14.49 15.38
C VAL A 310 8.05 15.21 16.66
N ARG A 311 7.05 14.69 17.36
CA ARG A 311 6.70 15.24 18.67
C ARG A 311 7.83 15.01 19.68
N ASP A 312 8.22 16.08 20.35
CA ASP A 312 9.03 16.03 21.56
C ASP A 312 8.37 16.91 22.64
N ARG A 313 7.63 16.28 23.55
CA ARG A 313 7.04 16.94 24.73
C ARG A 313 8.15 17.30 25.71
N LEU A 314 8.58 18.55 25.70
CA LEU A 314 9.54 19.17 26.64
C LEU A 314 9.59 18.51 28.04
N GLY A 315 10.55 17.61 28.25
CA GLY A 315 10.80 16.93 29.53
C GLY A 315 10.40 15.45 29.60
N PHE A 316 9.87 14.88 28.52
CA PHE A 316 9.69 13.44 28.31
C PHE A 316 10.58 13.01 27.14
N ASP A 317 11.31 11.89 27.25
CA ASP A 317 12.13 11.36 26.16
C ASP A 317 11.22 10.68 25.11
N ASP A 318 10.35 11.45 24.45
CA ASP A 318 9.48 10.99 23.36
C ASP A 318 10.32 10.51 22.15
N VAL A 319 11.55 11.03 22.00
CA VAL A 319 12.63 10.47 21.17
C VAL A 319 13.76 9.98 22.09
N TYR A 320 13.86 8.67 22.30
CA TYR A 320 14.93 8.05 23.06
C TYR A 320 16.08 7.58 22.16
N VAL A 321 17.32 7.89 22.53
CA VAL A 321 18.52 7.44 21.83
C VAL A 321 19.50 6.81 22.82
N ASP A 322 19.77 5.51 22.67
CA ASP A 322 20.77 4.82 23.48
C ASP A 322 22.17 5.47 23.33
N PRO A 323 22.99 5.57 24.40
CA PRO A 323 24.32 6.19 24.33
C PRO A 323 25.31 5.55 23.34
N LEU A 324 25.03 4.37 22.80
CA LEU A 324 25.81 3.72 21.74
C LEU A 324 25.20 3.86 20.35
N ALA A 325 23.99 4.42 20.21
CA ALA A 325 23.34 4.71 18.94
C ALA A 325 23.69 6.10 18.39
N ILE A 326 23.30 6.36 17.15
CA ILE A 326 23.52 7.63 16.44
C ILE A 326 22.18 8.10 15.87
N LEU A 327 21.79 9.34 16.17
CA LEU A 327 20.69 10.03 15.53
C LEU A 327 21.25 11.14 14.64
N ASN A 328 21.18 10.95 13.32
CA ASN A 328 21.50 11.99 12.34
C ASN A 328 20.26 12.86 12.12
N TRP A 329 20.15 13.92 12.90
CA TRP A 329 19.09 14.93 12.72
C TRP A 329 19.48 15.91 11.61
N LEU A 330 18.88 15.76 10.44
CA LEU A 330 19.11 16.62 9.28
C LEU A 330 18.28 17.92 9.37
N GLU A 331 18.42 18.77 8.35
CA GLU A 331 17.60 19.98 8.20
C GLU A 331 16.14 19.65 7.86
N GLY A 332 15.25 20.63 8.00
CA GLY A 332 13.82 20.52 7.69
C GLY A 332 12.96 19.86 8.77
N ASN A 333 13.55 19.15 9.74
CA ASN A 333 12.77 18.54 10.83
C ASN A 333 12.10 19.59 11.73
N ILE A 334 10.87 19.31 12.16
CA ILE A 334 10.07 20.16 13.05
C ILE A 334 9.54 19.36 14.24
N ASN A 335 8.96 20.08 15.21
CA ASN A 335 8.25 19.56 16.37
C ASN A 335 7.13 20.56 16.68
N ALA A 336 6.00 20.41 16.00
CA ALA A 336 4.84 21.27 16.17
C ALA A 336 3.57 20.48 15.82
N ASP A 337 2.47 20.74 16.52
CA ASP A 337 1.22 19.98 16.31
C ASP A 337 0.84 19.99 14.82
N PRO A 338 0.73 18.83 14.15
CA PRO A 338 0.44 18.74 12.72
C PRO A 338 -0.97 19.20 12.39
N LEU A 339 -1.81 19.50 13.39
CA LEU A 339 -3.18 19.99 13.23
C LEU A 339 -4.01 19.12 12.29
N PHE A 340 -4.00 17.81 12.57
CA PHE A 340 -4.87 16.85 11.88
C PHE A 340 -6.36 17.21 12.05
N VAL A 341 -7.17 16.86 11.06
CA VAL A 341 -8.63 17.14 11.04
C VAL A 341 -9.34 16.57 12.27
N GLY A 342 -9.00 15.37 12.75
CA GLY A 342 -9.63 14.82 13.94
C GLY A 342 -9.19 13.42 14.37
N ALA A 343 -9.94 12.85 15.32
CA ALA A 343 -9.64 11.54 15.88
C ALA A 343 -9.86 10.42 14.85
N GLY A 344 -8.76 9.90 14.29
CA GLY A 344 -8.76 8.90 13.22
C GLY A 344 -8.75 9.48 11.81
N ASP A 345 -8.80 10.81 11.66
CA ASP A 345 -8.66 11.51 10.39
C ASP A 345 -7.36 12.30 10.39
N PHE A 346 -6.37 11.77 9.65
CA PHE A 346 -4.98 12.24 9.65
C PHE A 346 -4.65 13.12 8.45
N HIS A 347 -5.66 13.64 7.72
CA HIS A 347 -5.47 14.75 6.81
C HIS A 347 -5.02 16.00 7.58
N LEU A 348 -4.20 16.83 6.93
CA LEU A 348 -3.74 18.12 7.44
C LEU A 348 -4.85 19.18 7.37
N THR A 349 -4.70 20.26 8.13
CA THR A 349 -5.55 21.45 8.02
C THR A 349 -4.76 22.67 7.56
N ALA A 350 -5.45 23.70 7.08
CA ALA A 350 -4.84 24.89 6.44
C ALA A 350 -3.83 25.67 7.31
N GLY A 351 -3.82 25.46 8.62
CA GLY A 351 -2.88 26.08 9.56
C GLY A 351 -1.71 25.18 9.96
N SER A 352 -1.63 23.96 9.42
CA SER A 352 -0.66 22.95 9.83
C SER A 352 0.79 23.39 9.53
N PRO A 353 1.73 23.15 10.46
CA PRO A 353 3.16 23.39 10.22
C PRO A 353 3.79 22.36 9.26
N CYS A 354 3.08 21.28 8.92
CA CYS A 354 3.53 20.26 7.97
C CYS A 354 3.33 20.67 6.50
N VAL A 355 2.44 21.63 6.24
CA VAL A 355 2.11 22.13 4.89
C VAL A 355 3.26 22.94 4.31
N ASP A 356 3.53 22.76 3.01
CA ASP A 356 4.61 23.37 2.23
C ASP A 356 6.04 23.19 2.81
N SER A 357 6.21 22.34 3.83
CA SER A 357 7.40 22.27 4.68
C SER A 357 8.23 20.98 4.52
N GLY A 358 7.73 20.05 3.72
CA GLY A 358 8.30 18.75 3.44
C GLY A 358 9.47 18.74 2.44
N ALA A 359 10.06 17.54 2.26
CA ALA A 359 11.07 17.27 1.25
C ALA A 359 10.44 16.81 -0.06
N ALA A 360 11.11 17.12 -1.19
CA ALA A 360 10.70 16.61 -2.49
C ALA A 360 10.74 15.08 -2.52
N ALA A 361 9.56 14.48 -2.74
CA ALA A 361 9.36 13.05 -2.76
C ALA A 361 9.48 12.47 -4.18
N ALA A 362 9.77 11.17 -4.27
CA ALA A 362 9.74 10.40 -5.52
C ALA A 362 8.43 9.62 -5.68
N ILE A 363 7.31 10.25 -5.29
CA ILE A 363 5.94 9.78 -5.50
C ILE A 363 5.17 10.93 -6.17
N ASP A 364 4.30 10.60 -7.10
CA ASP A 364 3.52 11.58 -7.88
C ASP A 364 2.20 11.96 -7.19
N ASP A 365 1.66 11.08 -6.34
CA ASP A 365 0.38 11.23 -5.63
C ASP A 365 0.50 10.84 -4.13
N ASP A 366 -0.41 11.32 -3.30
CA ASP A 366 -0.53 11.08 -1.86
C ASP A 366 -1.41 9.85 -1.51
N ILE A 367 -1.80 9.67 -0.24
CA ILE A 367 -2.59 8.51 0.23
C ILE A 367 -4.03 8.49 -0.31
N ASP A 368 -4.60 9.65 -0.67
CA ASP A 368 -5.96 9.80 -1.20
C ASP A 368 -5.99 9.94 -2.74
N GLY A 369 -4.84 9.74 -3.39
CA GLY A 369 -4.65 9.80 -4.84
C GLY A 369 -4.61 11.22 -5.39
N ASP A 370 -4.28 12.21 -4.55
CA ASP A 370 -4.11 13.60 -4.95
C ASP A 370 -2.65 13.89 -5.37
N PRO A 371 -2.42 14.63 -6.47
CA PRO A 371 -1.07 14.93 -6.94
C PRO A 371 -0.21 15.69 -5.91
N ARG A 372 1.06 15.30 -5.80
CA ARG A 372 2.09 15.90 -4.92
C ARG A 372 3.24 16.48 -5.76
N PRO A 373 3.67 17.75 -5.57
CA PRO A 373 3.23 18.70 -4.55
C PRO A 373 1.98 19.52 -4.91
N ARG A 374 1.29 20.06 -3.90
CA ARG A 374 0.24 21.07 -4.03
C ARG A 374 0.53 22.30 -3.17
N GLY A 375 0.81 23.41 -3.85
CA GLY A 375 1.09 24.68 -3.19
C GLY A 375 2.43 25.25 -3.62
N ALA A 376 3.25 25.63 -2.65
CA ALA A 376 4.60 26.16 -2.82
C ALA A 376 5.71 25.11 -2.57
N GLY A 377 5.41 24.04 -1.83
CA GLY A 377 6.29 22.96 -1.43
C GLY A 377 5.55 21.62 -1.39
N PHE A 378 6.20 20.61 -0.82
CA PHE A 378 5.61 19.29 -0.53
C PHE A 378 5.15 19.29 0.93
N ASP A 379 4.14 18.50 1.27
CA ASP A 379 3.74 18.34 2.66
C ASP A 379 4.45 17.17 3.36
N MET A 380 4.63 17.27 4.67
CA MET A 380 5.13 16.15 5.48
C MET A 380 4.04 15.10 5.72
N GLY A 381 4.42 13.83 5.72
CA GLY A 381 3.49 12.71 5.96
C GLY A 381 2.90 12.14 4.68
N SER A 382 1.80 11.39 4.83
CA SER A 382 1.12 10.65 3.75
C SER A 382 0.00 11.43 3.05
N ASP A 383 -0.42 12.58 3.59
CA ASP A 383 -1.45 13.47 3.04
C ASP A 383 -0.81 14.71 2.41
N GLU A 384 -1.30 15.16 1.26
CA GLU A 384 -1.00 16.48 0.68
C GLU A 384 -2.22 17.38 0.87
N PHE A 385 -2.06 18.54 1.51
CA PHE A 385 -3.18 19.34 1.97
C PHE A 385 -4.04 19.92 0.84
N TYR A 386 -5.35 19.66 0.91
CA TYR A 386 -6.37 20.36 0.12
C TYR A 386 -7.26 21.23 0.99
N GLU A 387 -7.49 22.48 0.59
CA GLU A 387 -8.53 23.33 1.20
C GLU A 387 -9.92 22.68 1.16
N VAL A 388 -10.20 21.92 0.10
CA VAL A 388 -11.41 21.11 -0.04
C VAL A 388 -11.06 19.76 -0.68
N SER A 389 -11.25 18.67 0.06
CA SER A 389 -11.11 17.30 -0.48
C SER A 389 -12.45 16.74 -0.98
N MET A 390 -12.37 15.70 -1.81
CA MET A 390 -13.53 14.97 -2.33
C MET A 390 -13.32 13.46 -2.15
N ARG A 391 -14.40 12.76 -1.81
CA ARG A 391 -14.50 11.30 -1.91
C ARG A 391 -15.69 10.92 -2.78
N LEU A 392 -15.48 10.00 -3.70
CA LEU A 392 -16.52 9.33 -4.50
C LEU A 392 -16.65 7.88 -4.04
N VAL A 393 -17.87 7.35 -4.02
CA VAL A 393 -18.16 5.92 -3.80
C VAL A 393 -19.24 5.51 -4.81
N PRO A 394 -18.93 4.73 -5.87
CA PRO A 394 -19.94 4.24 -6.78
C PRO A 394 -20.86 3.21 -6.11
N ASP A 395 -22.12 3.15 -6.55
CA ASP A 395 -23.08 2.12 -6.12
C ASP A 395 -22.67 0.72 -6.64
N ALA A 396 -22.09 0.70 -7.83
CA ALA A 396 -21.53 -0.44 -8.55
C ALA A 396 -20.58 0.07 -9.64
N ASP A 397 -19.61 -0.74 -9.98
CA ASP A 397 -18.67 -0.58 -11.09
C ASP A 397 -19.08 -1.35 -12.36
N GLU A 398 -20.22 -2.05 -12.37
CA GLU A 398 -20.95 -2.38 -13.60
C GLU A 398 -22.31 -1.67 -13.62
N ALA A 399 -22.70 -1.12 -14.78
CA ALA A 399 -24.04 -0.58 -14.98
C ALA A 399 -24.60 -0.87 -16.38
N SER A 400 -25.78 -1.49 -16.44
CA SER A 400 -26.40 -1.92 -17.71
C SER A 400 -26.89 -0.75 -18.58
N ARG A 401 -26.87 -0.93 -19.91
CA ARG A 401 -27.45 0.04 -20.86
C ARG A 401 -28.94 0.27 -20.61
N GLY A 402 -29.33 1.54 -20.49
CA GLY A 402 -30.69 1.91 -20.13
C GLY A 402 -30.97 1.91 -18.62
N GLY A 403 -30.02 1.45 -17.80
CA GLY A 403 -30.03 1.57 -16.35
C GLY A 403 -29.54 2.93 -15.88
N SER A 404 -28.88 2.95 -14.73
CA SER A 404 -28.33 4.15 -14.11
C SER A 404 -27.02 3.87 -13.39
N LEU A 405 -26.08 4.81 -13.49
CA LEU A 405 -24.92 4.87 -12.62
C LEU A 405 -25.28 5.75 -11.41
N GLY A 406 -25.25 5.19 -10.21
CA GLY A 406 -25.36 5.94 -8.95
C GLY A 406 -24.02 5.99 -8.22
N TYR A 407 -23.82 7.04 -7.42
CA TYR A 407 -22.67 7.18 -6.53
C TYR A 407 -22.97 8.16 -5.39
N ASP A 408 -22.34 7.95 -4.25
CA ASP A 408 -22.24 8.95 -3.19
C ASP A 408 -21.01 9.84 -3.43
N VAL A 409 -21.18 11.15 -3.30
CA VAL A 409 -20.09 12.11 -3.20
C VAL A 409 -20.10 12.76 -1.82
N THR A 410 -18.93 12.85 -1.20
CA THR A 410 -18.69 13.68 -0.01
C THR A 410 -17.59 14.69 -0.32
N VAL A 411 -17.82 15.95 0.05
CA VAL A 411 -16.84 17.03 -0.04
C VAL A 411 -16.63 17.65 1.34
N THR A 412 -15.37 17.88 1.73
CA THR A 412 -15.02 18.40 3.06
C THR A 412 -14.18 19.66 2.93
N ASN A 413 -14.56 20.72 3.63
CA ASN A 413 -13.75 21.93 3.77
C ASN A 413 -12.81 21.79 4.98
N HIS A 414 -11.50 21.87 4.75
CA HIS A 414 -10.46 21.72 5.78
C HIS A 414 -9.89 23.06 6.28
N THR A 415 -10.60 24.16 5.99
CA THR A 415 -10.20 25.53 6.33
C THR A 415 -11.13 26.16 7.39
N ASP A 416 -10.66 27.20 8.08
CA ASP A 416 -11.42 27.98 9.07
C ASP A 416 -12.34 29.05 8.44
N VAL A 417 -12.37 29.13 7.10
CA VAL A 417 -13.20 30.04 6.31
C VAL A 417 -14.28 29.28 5.52
N VAL A 418 -15.28 30.01 5.01
CA VAL A 418 -16.28 29.43 4.10
C VAL A 418 -15.61 29.16 2.75
N GLN A 419 -15.67 27.92 2.28
CA GLN A 419 -15.22 27.55 0.95
C GLN A 419 -16.37 27.59 -0.05
N THR A 420 -16.18 28.31 -1.16
CA THR A 420 -17.14 28.45 -2.25
C THR A 420 -16.49 27.97 -3.55
N PHE A 421 -17.01 26.89 -4.11
CA PHE A 421 -16.45 26.24 -5.31
C PHE A 421 -17.56 25.74 -6.24
N GLU A 422 -17.20 25.44 -7.48
CA GLU A 422 -18.08 24.72 -8.40
C GLU A 422 -17.79 23.22 -8.29
N TYR A 423 -18.84 22.41 -8.09
CA TYR A 423 -18.80 20.97 -8.29
C TYR A 423 -19.36 20.63 -9.67
N TRP A 424 -18.64 19.82 -10.44
CA TRP A 424 -19.07 19.36 -11.76
C TRP A 424 -18.45 18.02 -12.12
N THR A 425 -19.00 17.32 -13.12
CA THR A 425 -18.54 15.99 -13.51
C THR A 425 -18.46 15.81 -15.02
N MET A 426 -17.63 14.88 -15.48
CA MET A 426 -17.56 14.40 -16.86
C MET A 426 -17.30 12.89 -16.88
N VAL A 427 -17.54 12.24 -18.01
CA VAL A 427 -17.28 10.82 -18.18
C VAL A 427 -16.35 10.60 -19.37
N ARG A 428 -15.24 9.89 -19.16
CA ARG A 428 -14.41 9.38 -20.24
C ARG A 428 -15.05 8.12 -20.81
N LEU A 429 -15.35 8.14 -22.10
CA LEU A 429 -15.89 7.01 -22.85
C LEU A 429 -14.80 5.96 -23.16
N PRO A 430 -15.14 4.70 -23.50
CA PRO A 430 -14.16 3.65 -23.83
C PRO A 430 -13.18 3.97 -24.98
N ASN A 431 -13.52 4.96 -25.82
CA ASN A 431 -12.65 5.46 -26.89
C ASN A 431 -11.69 6.59 -26.44
N GLY A 432 -11.62 6.87 -25.13
CA GLY A 432 -10.80 7.90 -24.51
C GLY A 432 -11.36 9.34 -24.58
N SER A 433 -12.50 9.58 -25.27
CA SER A 433 -13.09 10.91 -25.39
C SER A 433 -14.00 11.28 -24.20
N MET A 434 -14.02 12.56 -23.81
CA MET A 434 -14.86 13.05 -22.71
C MET A 434 -16.30 13.33 -23.17
N TYR A 435 -17.24 13.02 -22.29
CA TYR A 435 -18.67 13.21 -22.45
C TYR A 435 -19.27 13.95 -21.24
N PRO A 436 -20.22 14.89 -21.47
CA PRO A 436 -20.65 15.40 -22.76
C PRO A 436 -19.61 16.35 -23.38
N PRO A 437 -19.47 16.41 -24.72
CA PRO A 437 -18.52 17.32 -25.37
C PRO A 437 -18.89 18.81 -25.21
N SER A 438 -20.02 19.12 -24.57
CA SER A 438 -20.48 20.48 -24.24
C SER A 438 -20.03 20.98 -22.87
N GLY A 439 -19.27 20.20 -22.09
CA GLY A 439 -18.86 20.54 -20.73
C GLY A 439 -19.23 19.45 -19.74
N ALA A 440 -19.86 19.82 -18.63
CA ALA A 440 -20.16 18.86 -17.57
C ALA A 440 -21.42 18.00 -17.85
N LEU A 441 -21.38 16.75 -17.37
CA LEU A 441 -22.52 15.84 -17.27
C LEU A 441 -23.49 16.29 -16.16
N PHE A 442 -22.92 16.76 -15.06
CA PHE A 442 -23.63 17.37 -13.94
C PHE A 442 -22.89 18.63 -13.48
N GLY A 443 -23.62 19.68 -13.11
CA GLY A 443 -23.03 20.99 -12.80
C GLY A 443 -22.66 21.84 -14.03
N PRO A 444 -21.87 22.91 -13.84
CA PRO A 444 -21.31 23.36 -12.56
C PRO A 444 -22.38 23.81 -11.56
N HIS A 445 -22.26 23.32 -10.33
CA HIS A 445 -23.10 23.70 -9.20
C HIS A 445 -22.23 24.39 -8.15
N THR A 446 -22.55 25.65 -7.81
CA THR A 446 -21.87 26.35 -6.72
C THR A 446 -22.24 25.73 -5.38
N VAL A 447 -21.25 25.13 -4.72
CA VAL A 447 -21.32 24.62 -3.35
C VAL A 447 -20.73 25.68 -2.42
N ASN A 448 -21.33 25.84 -1.24
CA ASN A 448 -20.80 26.67 -0.16
C ASN A 448 -20.69 25.80 1.09
N LEU A 449 -19.47 25.44 1.48
CA LEU A 449 -19.19 24.70 2.71
C LEU A 449 -18.78 25.66 3.82
N PRO A 450 -19.45 25.65 4.99
CA PRO A 450 -18.96 26.33 6.19
C PRO A 450 -17.54 25.86 6.59
N PRO A 451 -16.84 26.61 7.46
CA PRO A 451 -15.58 26.18 8.06
C PRO A 451 -15.66 24.76 8.64
N PHE A 452 -14.66 23.93 8.39
CA PHE A 452 -14.54 22.55 8.91
C PHE A 452 -15.80 21.67 8.71
N ALA A 453 -16.56 21.91 7.64
CA ALA A 453 -17.81 21.21 7.37
C ALA A 453 -17.72 20.32 6.13
N SER A 454 -18.28 19.11 6.25
CA SER A 454 -18.54 18.22 5.12
C SER A 454 -19.96 18.36 4.60
N GLY A 455 -20.15 18.13 3.30
CA GLY A 455 -21.44 17.95 2.65
C GLY A 455 -21.43 16.69 1.79
N SER A 456 -22.46 15.86 1.93
CA SER A 456 -22.61 14.62 1.15
C SER A 456 -23.90 14.63 0.34
N ALA A 457 -23.87 14.04 -0.84
CA ALA A 457 -25.04 13.84 -1.69
C ALA A 457 -24.93 12.53 -2.48
N HIS A 458 -26.05 11.80 -2.56
CA HIS A 458 -26.21 10.71 -3.49
C HIS A 458 -26.65 11.26 -4.85
N LEU A 459 -25.93 10.91 -5.92
CA LEU A 459 -26.16 11.37 -7.28
C LEU A 459 -26.35 10.17 -8.22
N SER A 460 -27.19 10.32 -9.25
CA SER A 460 -27.46 9.25 -10.20
C SER A 460 -27.71 9.77 -11.61
N HIS A 461 -27.20 9.04 -12.60
CA HIS A 461 -27.30 9.36 -14.03
C HIS A 461 -27.85 8.19 -14.82
N ALA A 462 -28.89 8.44 -15.63
CA ALA A 462 -29.40 7.45 -16.57
C ALA A 462 -28.38 7.17 -17.68
N ILE A 463 -28.06 5.89 -17.89
CA ILE A 463 -27.17 5.43 -18.96
C ILE A 463 -28.02 5.24 -20.22
N PRO A 464 -27.71 5.91 -21.35
CA PRO A 464 -28.49 5.75 -22.57
C PRO A 464 -28.48 4.29 -23.07
N VAL A 465 -29.62 3.80 -23.56
CA VAL A 465 -29.72 2.48 -24.24
C VAL A 465 -28.82 2.35 -25.49
N ILE A 466 -28.21 3.46 -25.94
CA ILE A 466 -27.26 3.54 -27.05
C ILE A 466 -25.80 3.75 -26.61
N ALA A 467 -25.51 3.74 -25.31
CA ALA A 467 -24.15 3.88 -24.80
C ALA A 467 -23.23 2.78 -25.38
N PRO A 468 -21.99 3.12 -25.78
CA PRO A 468 -20.94 2.13 -26.05
C PRO A 468 -20.82 1.11 -24.90
N LEU A 469 -20.41 -0.11 -25.20
CA LEU A 469 -20.05 -1.12 -24.19
C LEU A 469 -18.57 -1.00 -23.81
N GLY A 470 -18.20 -1.55 -22.66
CA GLY A 470 -16.83 -1.56 -22.12
C GLY A 470 -16.58 -0.50 -21.04
N MET A 471 -15.31 -0.29 -20.68
CA MET A 471 -14.88 0.55 -19.55
C MET A 471 -15.03 2.07 -19.80
N TYR A 472 -15.52 2.76 -18.78
CA TYR A 472 -15.66 4.21 -18.67
C TYR A 472 -14.97 4.69 -17.41
N THR A 473 -14.47 5.93 -17.42
CA THR A 473 -14.00 6.62 -16.21
C THR A 473 -14.99 7.73 -15.87
N TYR A 474 -15.63 7.66 -14.70
CA TYR A 474 -16.40 8.79 -14.16
C TYR A 474 -15.44 9.76 -13.46
N ASN A 475 -15.46 11.04 -13.81
CA ASN A 475 -14.56 12.06 -13.26
C ASN A 475 -15.40 13.16 -12.62
N ALA A 476 -15.12 13.51 -11.37
CA ALA A 476 -15.72 14.63 -10.66
C ALA A 476 -14.66 15.66 -10.29
N TYR A 477 -15.08 16.91 -10.27
CA TYR A 477 -14.23 18.08 -10.22
C TYR A 477 -14.73 19.08 -9.19
N ILE A 478 -13.81 19.61 -8.40
CA ILE A 478 -13.98 20.85 -7.64
C ILE A 478 -13.17 21.94 -8.36
N GLY A 479 -13.74 23.14 -8.47
CA GLY A 479 -13.08 24.30 -9.04
C GLY A 479 -13.62 24.70 -10.41
N PRO A 480 -13.08 25.76 -11.04
CA PRO A 480 -13.71 26.46 -12.15
C PRO A 480 -13.83 25.61 -13.43
N ASN A 481 -15.05 25.60 -14.00
CA ASN A 481 -15.38 24.85 -15.19
C ASN A 481 -15.47 25.74 -16.46
N PRO A 482 -14.69 25.52 -17.53
CA PRO A 482 -13.35 24.90 -17.62
C PRO A 482 -12.22 25.98 -17.60
N PRO A 483 -10.91 25.63 -17.54
CA PRO A 483 -10.34 24.28 -17.73
C PRO A 483 -9.35 23.83 -16.64
N LEU A 484 -9.38 24.40 -15.43
CA LEU A 484 -8.44 24.07 -14.35
C LEU A 484 -9.19 23.77 -13.05
N PRO A 485 -9.62 22.51 -12.83
CA PRO A 485 -10.14 22.09 -11.53
C PRO A 485 -9.04 22.21 -10.46
N THR A 486 -9.44 22.52 -9.24
CA THR A 486 -8.52 22.56 -8.09
C THR A 486 -8.31 21.16 -7.50
N ASN A 487 -9.36 20.31 -7.47
CA ASN A 487 -9.31 18.90 -7.07
C ASN A 487 -10.11 18.05 -8.10
N GLU A 488 -9.62 16.85 -8.41
CA GLU A 488 -10.25 15.86 -9.29
C GLU A 488 -10.30 14.50 -8.57
N ARG A 489 -11.40 13.78 -8.73
CA ARG A 489 -11.52 12.37 -8.33
C ARG A 489 -12.19 11.58 -9.43
N HIS A 490 -11.86 10.30 -9.53
CA HIS A 490 -12.47 9.42 -10.50
C HIS A 490 -12.73 8.01 -9.93
N PHE A 491 -13.58 7.28 -10.62
CA PHE A 491 -13.73 5.83 -10.50
C PHE A 491 -14.02 5.27 -11.90
N ASP A 492 -13.57 4.05 -12.17
CA ASP A 492 -13.90 3.34 -13.40
C ASP A 492 -15.18 2.50 -13.22
N PHE A 493 -15.89 2.26 -14.33
CA PHE A 493 -17.04 1.36 -14.38
C PHE A 493 -17.24 0.78 -15.79
N GLU A 494 -17.71 -0.46 -15.91
CA GLU A 494 -18.13 -1.07 -17.18
C GLU A 494 -19.60 -0.73 -17.50
N VAL A 495 -19.88 -0.43 -18.77
CA VAL A 495 -21.24 -0.43 -19.30
C VAL A 495 -21.51 -1.74 -20.03
N ALA A 496 -22.38 -2.55 -19.43
CA ALA A 496 -22.78 -3.87 -19.92
C ALA A 496 -24.11 -3.85 -20.74
N PRO A 497 -24.45 -4.92 -21.49
CA PRO A 497 -25.58 -4.98 -22.43
C PRO A 497 -26.98 -4.59 -21.93
#